data_AF-A0A0G1KE34-F1
#
_entry.id   AF-A0A0G1KE34-F1
#
_cell.length_a   1.000
_cell.length_b   1.000
_cell.length_c   1.000
_cell.angle_alpha   90.00
_cell.angle_beta   90.00
_cell.angle_gamma   90.00
#
_symmetry.space_group_name_H-M   'P 1'
#
loop_
_entity.id
_entity.type
_entity.pdbx_description
1 polymer ?
#
loop_
_entity_poly.entity_id
_entity_poly.type
_entity_poly.pdbx_seq_one_letter_code
_entity_poly.pdbx_strand_id
1 'polypeptide(L)'
;MTNLKGITQTAKIISLAIILSFGISLVYAWTEPTVAPTGGNSTAPLSTGSTMQGKEGTLVLSRVDGVSGIEAFGKATFATVTGLVGIGTESPWAKLTVENQYDPNTIPDLAVGNTNWASSNIAFTNGLLSAEATISTEGTTGDTDFRIATKSNGGFDPGTEGTLVDRFVVDWDGTVGINTSSPTEALTVGGVIETKAGPGGTSGIKFADGTVQTTAAPWPAGNYCILRAGGACPAGFTGNSLGLYVGSHAHDMCAVGNRVAGDSTCVLASPMATLNLMACCK
;
A
#
# COMPACT_ATOMS: atom_id res chain seq x y z
N MET A 1 103.49 5.03 57.42
CA MET A 1 102.24 4.34 57.77
C MET A 1 101.09 5.34 57.64
N THR A 2 100.42 5.34 56.50
CA THR A 2 99.21 6.14 56.27
C THR A 2 98.17 5.74 57.30
N ASN A 3 97.63 6.75 57.98
CA ASN A 3 96.83 6.62 59.20
C ASN A 3 95.47 5.98 58.85
N LEU A 4 95.38 4.66 58.94
CA LEU A 4 94.21 3.85 58.53
C LEU A 4 92.89 4.33 59.17
N LYS A 5 92.97 4.94 60.36
CA LYS A 5 91.84 5.57 61.07
C LYS A 5 91.23 6.75 60.32
N GLY A 6 92.03 7.54 59.61
CA GLY A 6 91.54 8.68 58.82
C GLY A 6 90.73 8.22 57.61
N ILE A 7 91.22 7.19 56.90
CA ILE A 7 90.57 6.63 55.72
C ILE A 7 89.18 6.07 56.06
N THR A 8 89.04 5.37 57.19
CA THR A 8 87.75 4.82 57.62
C THR A 8 86.72 5.91 57.97
N GLN A 9 87.14 7.03 58.56
CA GLN A 9 86.22 8.14 58.83
C GLN A 9 85.78 8.86 57.55
N THR A 10 86.71 9.12 56.62
CA THR A 10 86.38 9.73 55.33
C THR A 10 85.40 8.87 54.52
N ALA A 11 85.58 7.54 54.52
CA ALA A 11 84.65 6.63 53.85
C ALA A 11 83.24 6.68 54.44
N LYS A 12 83.10 6.76 55.77
CA LYS A 12 81.78 6.89 56.44
C LYS A 12 81.04 8.18 56.02
N ILE A 13 81.77 9.29 55.94
CA ILE A 13 81.19 10.59 55.56
C ILE A 13 80.74 10.56 54.08
N ILE A 14 81.57 10.01 53.19
CA ILE A 14 81.23 9.91 51.76
C ILE A 14 80.03 9.01 51.54
N SER A 15 79.96 7.84 52.20
CA SER A 15 78.81 6.94 52.08
C SER A 15 77.51 7.59 52.54
N LEU A 16 77.54 8.35 53.64
CA LEU A 16 76.37 9.08 54.14
C LEU A 16 75.93 10.18 53.15
N ALA A 17 76.89 10.91 52.56
CA ALA A 17 76.60 11.95 51.58
C ALA A 17 75.96 11.38 50.29
N ILE A 18 76.39 10.20 49.83
CA ILE A 18 75.80 9.53 48.67
C ILE A 18 74.37 9.09 48.98
N ILE A 19 74.14 8.43 50.12
CA ILE A 19 72.80 7.99 50.53
C ILE A 19 71.84 9.18 50.64
N LEU A 20 72.30 10.28 51.24
CA LEU A 20 71.47 11.48 51.40
C LEU A 20 71.16 12.13 50.05
N SER A 21 72.13 12.18 49.13
CA SER A 21 71.94 12.74 47.78
C SER A 21 70.94 11.94 46.96
N PHE A 22 71.00 10.60 47.02
CA PHE A 22 70.01 9.73 46.37
C PHE A 22 68.63 9.84 47.02
N GLY A 23 68.56 9.91 48.35
CA GLY A 23 67.30 10.06 49.08
C GLY A 23 66.56 11.36 48.74
N ILE A 24 67.29 12.48 48.66
CA ILE A 24 66.71 13.78 48.30
C ILE A 24 66.25 13.78 46.83
N SER A 25 67.00 13.15 45.92
CA SER A 25 66.64 13.07 44.50
C SER A 25 65.34 12.30 44.24
N LEU A 26 65.08 11.23 45.02
CA LEU A 26 63.83 10.46 44.92
C LEU A 26 62.60 11.23 45.42
N VAL A 27 62.78 12.11 46.42
CA VAL A 27 61.69 12.97 46.92
C VAL A 27 61.33 14.06 45.92
N TYR A 28 62.32 14.68 45.26
CA TYR A 28 62.05 15.70 44.22
C TYR A 28 61.56 15.12 42.89
N ALA A 29 61.76 13.82 42.64
CA ALA A 29 61.22 13.15 41.45
C ALA A 29 59.72 12.82 41.57
N TRP A 30 59.17 12.82 42.79
CA TRP A 30 57.73 12.67 43.00
C TRP A 30 57.05 14.03 42.97
N THR A 31 56.58 14.45 41.80
CA THR A 31 55.59 15.52 41.69
C THR A 31 54.20 14.93 41.92
N GLU A 32 53.53 15.40 42.98
CA GLU A 32 52.12 15.04 43.22
C GLU A 32 51.28 15.43 42.00
N PRO A 33 50.27 14.62 41.61
CA PRO A 33 49.34 15.00 40.56
C PRO A 33 48.70 16.36 40.88
N THR A 34 48.92 17.36 40.03
CA THR A 34 48.41 18.72 40.23
C THR A 34 46.89 18.85 40.02
N VAL A 35 46.23 17.75 39.67
CA VAL A 35 44.80 17.73 39.37
C VAL A 35 44.14 16.66 40.23
N ALA A 36 43.21 17.07 41.09
CA ALA A 36 42.42 16.15 41.90
C ALA A 36 41.63 15.18 40.99
N PRO A 37 41.55 13.87 41.30
CA PRO A 37 40.64 12.95 40.60
C PRO A 37 39.20 13.46 40.74
N THR A 38 38.37 13.69 39.70
CA THR A 38 38.38 13.34 38.27
C THR A 38 38.83 14.48 37.31
N GLY A 39 39.29 15.62 37.84
CA GLY A 39 39.44 16.89 37.11
C GLY A 39 40.45 16.93 35.96
N GLY A 40 41.15 15.83 35.66
CA GLY A 40 42.13 15.73 34.59
C GLY A 40 41.95 14.53 33.65
N ASN A 41 40.91 13.69 33.85
CA ASN A 41 40.76 12.43 33.12
C ASN A 41 39.33 12.05 32.72
N SER A 42 38.37 12.96 32.80
CA SER A 42 37.14 12.78 32.04
C SER A 42 37.04 13.90 31.03
N THR A 43 37.27 13.58 29.75
CA THR A 43 36.44 14.23 28.72
C THR A 43 35.01 14.21 29.25
N ALA A 44 34.31 15.34 29.16
CA ALA A 44 32.94 15.43 29.64
C ALA A 44 32.17 14.20 29.13
N PRO A 45 31.28 13.58 29.94
CA PRO A 45 30.51 12.44 29.49
C PRO A 45 29.97 12.76 28.10
N LEU A 46 30.14 11.83 27.16
CA LEU A 46 30.00 12.06 25.72
C LEU A 46 28.83 13.01 25.40
N SER A 47 27.75 12.93 26.18
CA SER A 47 26.43 13.58 26.09
C SER A 47 26.19 14.96 26.76
N THR A 48 27.17 15.73 27.27
CA THR A 48 26.85 17.01 27.98
C THR A 48 26.93 18.30 27.14
N GLY A 49 27.32 18.21 25.86
CA GLY A 49 27.42 19.37 24.96
C GLY A 49 26.25 19.48 23.98
N SER A 50 26.02 20.69 23.43
CA SER A 50 25.05 20.94 22.35
C SER A 50 25.52 20.48 20.96
N THR A 51 26.75 19.97 20.87
CA THR A 51 27.33 19.43 19.64
C THR A 51 26.76 18.04 19.36
N MET A 52 26.36 17.81 18.10
CA MET A 52 25.93 16.51 17.62
C MET A 52 27.00 15.45 17.90
N GLN A 53 26.60 14.34 18.50
CA GLN A 53 27.45 13.17 18.73
C GLN A 53 27.03 12.06 17.80
N GLY A 54 28.00 11.53 17.05
CA GLY A 54 27.84 10.32 16.25
C GLY A 54 28.61 9.18 16.87
N LYS A 55 28.12 7.96 16.68
CA LYS A 55 28.89 6.73 16.87
C LYS A 55 29.09 6.10 15.51
N GLU A 56 30.33 5.75 15.20
CA GLU A 56 30.59 4.85 14.07
C GLU A 56 30.15 3.44 14.45
N GLY A 57 29.33 2.82 13.60
CA GLY A 57 28.71 1.51 13.83
C GLY A 57 27.38 1.57 14.60
N THR A 58 26.86 0.41 14.98
CA THR A 58 25.52 0.28 15.59
C THR A 58 25.50 0.84 17.01
N LEU A 59 24.60 1.80 17.25
CA LEU A 59 24.22 2.20 18.59
C LEU A 59 23.18 1.20 19.14
N VAL A 60 23.64 0.25 19.95
CA VAL A 60 22.73 -0.63 20.69
C VAL A 60 22.33 0.08 21.97
N LEU A 61 21.08 0.52 22.05
CA LEU A 61 20.47 0.94 23.30
C LEU A 61 19.87 -0.29 23.96
N SER A 62 20.61 -0.90 24.89
CA SER A 62 20.07 -1.96 25.74
C SER A 62 18.88 -1.42 26.54
N ARG A 63 18.00 -2.32 27.00
CA ARG A 63 16.92 -1.99 27.94
C ARG A 63 17.45 -1.04 29.02
N VAL A 64 17.02 0.21 28.98
CA VAL A 64 17.24 1.13 30.08
C VAL A 64 16.25 0.69 31.14
N ASP A 65 16.70 -0.09 32.11
CA ASP A 65 15.83 -0.59 33.17
C ASP A 65 15.08 0.59 33.82
N GLY A 66 13.76 0.63 33.63
CA GLY A 66 12.87 1.68 34.15
C GLY A 66 12.42 2.75 33.16
N VAL A 67 12.94 2.80 31.93
CA VAL A 67 12.45 3.72 30.89
C VAL A 67 11.94 2.91 29.69
N SER A 68 10.65 3.02 29.42
CA SER A 68 10.01 2.39 28.25
C SER A 68 10.37 3.17 26.98
N GLY A 69 11.57 2.97 26.45
CA GLY A 69 11.98 3.44 25.12
C GLY A 69 13.00 4.59 25.09
N ILE A 70 13.21 5.11 23.88
CA ILE A 70 14.08 6.27 23.61
C ILE A 70 13.23 7.53 23.79
N GLU A 71 13.38 8.22 24.92
CA GLU A 71 12.77 9.53 25.11
C GLU A 71 13.67 10.61 24.50
N ALA A 72 13.24 11.17 23.38
CA ALA A 72 13.91 12.29 22.75
C ALA A 72 13.28 13.62 23.21
N PHE A 73 14.03 14.44 23.94
CA PHE A 73 13.61 15.79 24.30
C PHE A 73 13.78 16.72 23.09
N GLY A 74 12.68 16.99 22.36
CA GLY A 74 12.67 17.89 21.18
C GLY A 74 12.22 17.19 19.89
N LYS A 75 12.78 17.59 18.73
CA LYS A 75 12.54 16.91 17.44
C LYS A 75 13.46 15.69 17.33
N ALA A 76 12.89 14.50 17.43
CA ALA A 76 13.62 13.26 17.18
C ALA A 76 13.67 12.97 15.68
N THR A 77 14.86 12.97 15.09
CA THR A 77 15.07 12.46 13.73
C THR A 77 15.63 11.06 13.84
N PHE A 78 14.77 10.06 13.71
CA PHE A 78 15.20 8.68 13.46
C PHE A 78 15.44 8.59 11.97
N ALA A 79 16.67 8.82 11.53
CA ALA A 79 17.11 8.54 10.17
C ALA A 79 18.60 8.21 10.24
N THR A 80 19.04 7.18 9.53
CA THR A 80 20.47 6.92 9.35
C THR A 80 21.13 8.11 8.63
N VAL A 81 22.46 8.13 8.54
CA VAL A 81 23.18 9.09 7.67
C VAL A 81 22.72 9.02 6.21
N THR A 82 22.10 7.92 5.80
CA THR A 82 21.53 7.72 4.45
C THR A 82 20.09 8.23 4.33
N GLY A 83 19.45 8.68 5.42
CA GLY A 83 18.09 9.23 5.41
C GLY A 83 16.98 8.17 5.43
N LEU A 84 17.31 6.92 5.72
CA LEU A 84 16.36 5.79 5.71
C LEU A 84 16.13 5.26 7.14
N VAL A 85 14.96 4.66 7.35
CA VAL A 85 14.54 4.07 8.63
C VAL A 85 14.06 2.65 8.39
N GLY A 86 14.76 1.67 8.94
CA GLY A 86 14.33 0.28 8.98
C GLY A 86 13.79 -0.10 10.37
N ILE A 87 12.63 -0.74 10.42
CA ILE A 87 12.12 -1.45 11.59
C ILE A 87 12.09 -2.93 11.23
N GLY A 88 12.87 -3.76 11.94
CA GLY A 88 12.99 -5.19 11.62
C GLY A 88 13.93 -5.51 10.45
N THR A 89 14.61 -4.51 9.88
CA THR A 89 15.57 -4.66 8.78
C THR A 89 16.76 -3.73 8.92
N GLU A 90 17.93 -4.21 8.50
CA GLU A 90 19.17 -3.40 8.42
C GLU A 90 19.38 -2.77 7.03
N SER A 91 18.61 -3.22 6.03
CA SER A 91 18.73 -2.79 4.63
C SER A 91 17.41 -2.19 4.12
N PRO A 92 16.94 -1.05 4.68
CA PRO A 92 15.72 -0.41 4.21
C PRO A 92 15.91 0.05 2.76
N TRP A 93 14.93 -0.23 1.90
CA TRP A 93 14.93 0.17 0.49
C TRP A 93 14.00 1.36 0.21
N ALA A 94 13.22 1.81 1.20
CA ALA A 94 12.41 3.02 1.17
C ALA A 94 12.77 3.94 2.37
N LYS A 95 12.25 5.18 2.38
CA LYS A 95 12.52 6.14 3.47
C LYS A 95 12.11 5.59 4.84
N LEU A 96 11.00 4.87 4.89
CA LEU A 96 10.61 4.04 6.03
C LEU A 96 10.26 2.65 5.50
N THR A 97 10.84 1.63 6.12
CA THR A 97 10.63 0.22 5.84
C THR A 97 10.32 -0.50 7.16
N VAL A 98 9.24 -1.28 7.20
CA VAL A 98 8.88 -2.14 8.33
C VAL A 98 8.80 -3.58 7.83
N GLU A 99 9.63 -4.46 8.38
CA GLU A 99 9.71 -5.87 8.03
C GLU A 99 9.40 -6.75 9.24
N ASN A 100 8.56 -7.77 9.06
CA ASN A 100 8.25 -8.75 10.11
C ASN A 100 9.42 -9.70 10.38
N GLN A 101 10.18 -10.05 9.33
CA GLN A 101 11.39 -10.86 9.38
C GLN A 101 12.36 -10.43 8.30
N TYR A 102 13.65 -10.36 8.66
CA TYR A 102 14.74 -10.11 7.73
C TYR A 102 14.91 -11.29 6.77
N ASP A 103 14.35 -11.17 5.57
CA ASP A 103 14.74 -11.95 4.41
C ASP A 103 15.08 -10.94 3.29
N PRO A 104 16.31 -10.95 2.74
CA PRO A 104 16.71 -10.01 1.69
C PRO A 104 15.88 -10.12 0.40
N ASN A 105 14.99 -11.12 0.31
CA ASN A 105 14.06 -11.32 -0.81
C ASN A 105 12.59 -11.05 -0.44
N THR A 106 12.25 -10.72 0.81
CA THR A 106 10.87 -10.40 1.20
C THR A 106 10.56 -8.93 0.98
N ILE A 107 9.32 -8.68 0.58
CA ILE A 107 8.77 -7.34 0.51
C ILE A 107 8.35 -6.94 1.95
N PRO A 108 8.65 -5.72 2.43
CA PRO A 108 8.30 -5.24 3.76
C PRO A 108 6.80 -5.11 3.95
N ASP A 109 6.34 -5.36 5.18
CA ASP A 109 4.94 -5.17 5.58
C ASP A 109 4.45 -3.74 5.29
N LEU A 110 5.34 -2.74 5.46
CA LEU A 110 5.09 -1.35 5.14
C LEU A 110 6.32 -0.67 4.54
N ALA A 111 6.13 0.01 3.40
CA ALA A 111 7.13 0.90 2.83
C ALA A 111 6.55 2.30 2.56
N VAL A 112 7.28 3.35 2.93
CA VAL A 112 6.91 4.75 2.65
C VAL A 112 8.03 5.47 1.92
N GLY A 113 7.70 6.12 0.81
CA GLY A 113 8.58 7.06 0.12
C GLY A 113 9.74 6.40 -0.65
N ASN A 114 9.49 5.27 -1.31
CA ASN A 114 10.42 4.67 -2.27
C ASN A 114 10.89 5.70 -3.30
N THR A 115 12.21 5.84 -3.49
CA THR A 115 12.87 6.90 -4.26
C THR A 115 13.16 6.55 -5.72
N ASN A 116 12.84 5.34 -6.19
CA ASN A 116 13.17 4.93 -7.57
C ASN A 116 12.16 5.39 -8.62
N TRP A 117 10.98 5.84 -8.18
CA TRP A 117 9.98 6.46 -9.03
C TRP A 117 9.60 7.78 -8.38
N ALA A 118 9.32 8.82 -9.17
CA ALA A 118 9.02 10.18 -8.71
C ALA A 118 7.70 10.31 -7.90
N SER A 119 7.27 9.26 -7.20
CA SER A 119 6.01 9.14 -6.47
C SER A 119 6.27 8.74 -5.01
N SER A 120 5.66 9.46 -4.06
CA SER A 120 5.69 9.08 -2.65
C SER A 120 4.60 8.05 -2.39
N ASN A 121 4.92 6.75 -2.51
CA ASN A 121 3.94 5.69 -2.29
C ASN A 121 3.95 5.20 -0.83
N ILE A 122 2.78 4.81 -0.32
CA ILE A 122 2.63 3.94 0.85
C ILE A 122 2.23 2.56 0.32
N ALA A 123 3.12 1.58 0.47
CA ALA A 123 2.84 0.20 0.11
C ALA A 123 2.60 -0.61 1.38
N PHE A 124 1.46 -1.30 1.44
CA PHE A 124 1.17 -2.32 2.44
C PHE A 124 1.31 -3.68 1.79
N THR A 125 2.07 -4.57 2.41
CA THR A 125 2.32 -5.91 1.89
C THR A 125 2.09 -6.92 3.00
N ASN A 126 1.62 -8.12 2.65
CA ASN A 126 1.19 -9.12 3.62
C ASN A 126 2.21 -10.24 3.83
N GLY A 127 3.49 -10.01 3.52
CA GLY A 127 4.58 -10.99 3.72
C GLY A 127 4.42 -12.31 2.96
N LEU A 128 3.38 -12.47 2.15
CA LEU A 128 3.02 -13.73 1.49
C LEU A 128 2.43 -13.46 0.10
N LEU A 129 3.29 -13.08 -0.87
CA LEU A 129 3.13 -13.12 -2.34
C LEU A 129 1.78 -12.75 -3.01
N SER A 130 0.79 -12.23 -2.30
CA SER A 130 -0.56 -11.98 -2.84
C SER A 130 -1.44 -11.20 -1.86
N ALA A 131 -1.31 -9.88 -1.89
CA ALA A 131 -2.39 -8.88 -1.89
C ALA A 131 -1.81 -7.55 -1.37
N GLU A 132 -1.46 -6.65 -2.28
CA GLU A 132 -0.95 -5.32 -1.93
C GLU A 132 -1.98 -4.29 -2.36
N ALA A 133 -2.85 -3.91 -1.43
CA ALA A 133 -3.54 -2.63 -1.54
C ALA A 133 -2.45 -1.56 -1.39
N THR A 134 -1.90 -1.13 -2.52
CA THR A 134 -1.05 0.06 -2.55
C THR A 134 -1.95 1.27 -2.41
N ILE A 135 -1.53 2.28 -1.64
CA ILE A 135 -2.09 3.63 -1.74
C ILE A 135 -0.98 4.46 -2.37
N SER A 136 -1.03 4.58 -3.70
CA SER A 136 -0.18 5.52 -4.41
C SER A 136 -0.85 6.88 -4.41
N THR A 137 -0.04 7.93 -4.29
CA THR A 137 -0.35 9.23 -4.88
C THR A 137 0.73 9.39 -5.94
N GLU A 138 0.42 9.01 -7.18
CA GLU A 138 1.35 9.22 -8.29
C GLU A 138 1.59 10.74 -8.46
N GLY A 139 2.74 11.13 -9.00
CA GLY A 139 3.14 12.53 -8.86
C GLY A 139 4.32 12.99 -9.72
N THR A 140 4.39 12.59 -10.99
CA THR A 140 5.04 13.45 -11.99
C THR A 140 3.99 14.38 -12.58
N THR A 141 3.78 15.53 -11.94
CA THR A 141 2.99 16.67 -12.45
C THR A 141 1.65 16.29 -13.12
N GLY A 142 0.61 15.97 -12.35
CA GLY A 142 -0.76 15.88 -12.89
C GLY A 142 -1.69 14.93 -12.12
N ASP A 143 -1.26 13.68 -11.91
CA ASP A 143 -2.16 12.61 -11.45
C ASP A 143 -1.95 12.26 -9.98
N THR A 144 -2.59 12.98 -9.04
CA THR A 144 -2.71 12.46 -7.66
C THR A 144 -3.93 11.57 -7.55
N ASP A 145 -3.84 10.38 -8.12
CA ASP A 145 -4.90 9.39 -8.01
C ASP A 145 -4.80 8.67 -6.67
N PHE A 146 -5.93 8.31 -6.08
CA PHE A 146 -5.98 7.25 -5.07
C PHE A 146 -6.30 5.94 -5.78
N ARG A 147 -5.31 5.06 -5.91
CA ARG A 147 -5.49 3.76 -6.56
C ARG A 147 -5.36 2.63 -5.55
N ILE A 148 -6.22 1.62 -5.67
CA ILE A 148 -6.08 0.29 -5.08
C ILE A 148 -5.97 -0.69 -6.24
N ALA A 149 -4.78 -1.23 -6.44
CA ALA A 149 -4.49 -2.20 -7.47
C ALA A 149 -4.29 -3.61 -6.89
N THR A 150 -4.45 -4.62 -7.72
CA THR A 150 -4.08 -6.01 -7.42
C THR A 150 -3.33 -6.60 -8.61
N LYS A 151 -2.36 -7.48 -8.40
CA LYS A 151 -1.71 -8.22 -9.50
C LYS A 151 -2.71 -9.21 -10.14
N SER A 152 -2.80 -9.26 -11.47
CA SER A 152 -3.61 -10.28 -12.16
C SER A 152 -2.86 -11.60 -12.26
N ASN A 153 -3.41 -12.66 -11.64
CA ASN A 153 -3.03 -14.08 -11.77
C ASN A 153 -1.57 -14.39 -12.18
N GLY A 154 -0.72 -14.46 -11.16
CA GLY A 154 0.60 -15.05 -11.21
C GLY A 154 1.17 -14.88 -9.80
N GLY A 155 1.48 -15.97 -9.12
CA GLY A 155 2.24 -15.88 -7.87
C GLY A 155 3.48 -15.02 -8.12
N PHE A 156 3.84 -14.17 -7.16
CA PHE A 156 4.98 -13.27 -7.26
C PHE A 156 6.28 -14.09 -7.25
N ASP A 157 6.65 -14.65 -8.40
CA ASP A 157 8.02 -15.11 -8.63
C ASP A 157 8.88 -13.83 -8.71
N PRO A 158 9.91 -13.63 -7.87
CA PRO A 158 10.69 -12.38 -7.79
C PRO A 158 11.45 -11.99 -9.08
N GLY A 159 11.20 -12.67 -10.21
CA GLY A 159 11.71 -12.33 -11.54
C GLY A 159 10.66 -12.14 -12.63
N THR A 160 9.35 -12.24 -12.33
CA THR A 160 8.29 -12.06 -13.33
C THR A 160 7.41 -10.87 -12.97
N GLU A 161 7.59 -9.75 -13.67
CA GLU A 161 6.80 -8.53 -13.50
C GLU A 161 5.32 -8.80 -13.83
N GLY A 162 4.52 -9.14 -12.82
CA GLY A 162 3.07 -9.25 -12.96
C GLY A 162 2.45 -7.88 -13.18
N THR A 163 1.61 -7.73 -14.21
CA THR A 163 0.87 -6.49 -14.48
C THR A 163 -0.09 -6.19 -13.32
N LEU A 164 0.01 -4.97 -12.76
CA LEU A 164 -0.97 -4.45 -11.81
C LEU A 164 -2.29 -4.18 -12.54
N VAL A 165 -3.40 -4.56 -11.92
CA VAL A 165 -4.76 -4.27 -12.40
C VAL A 165 -5.48 -3.44 -11.35
N ASP A 166 -5.90 -2.26 -11.77
CA ASP A 166 -6.67 -1.34 -10.94
C ASP A 166 -8.04 -1.93 -10.59
N ARG A 167 -8.33 -1.96 -9.28
CA ARG A 167 -9.61 -2.43 -8.74
C ARG A 167 -10.49 -1.29 -8.30
N PHE A 168 -9.89 -0.24 -7.74
CA PHE A 168 -10.54 0.98 -7.35
C PHE A 168 -9.61 2.16 -7.64
N VAL A 169 -10.10 3.18 -8.33
CA VAL A 169 -9.35 4.39 -8.68
C VAL A 169 -10.21 5.58 -8.32
N VAL A 170 -9.64 6.57 -7.67
CA VAL A 170 -10.13 7.95 -7.65
C VAL A 170 -9.10 8.75 -8.43
N ASP A 171 -9.49 9.20 -9.60
CA ASP A 171 -8.64 9.96 -10.51
C ASP A 171 -8.51 11.42 -10.02
N TRP A 172 -7.44 12.12 -10.42
CA TRP A 172 -7.20 13.51 -10.04
C TRP A 172 -8.31 14.47 -10.51
N ASP A 173 -9.04 14.08 -11.56
CA ASP A 173 -10.20 14.82 -12.07
C ASP A 173 -11.48 14.62 -11.23
N GLY A 174 -11.41 13.76 -10.20
CA GLY A 174 -12.49 13.47 -9.26
C GLY A 174 -13.42 12.34 -9.70
N THR A 175 -13.14 11.66 -10.81
CA THR A 175 -13.91 10.49 -11.24
C THR A 175 -13.48 9.22 -10.50
N VAL A 176 -14.40 8.26 -10.36
CA VAL A 176 -14.18 7.00 -9.65
C VAL A 176 -14.28 5.82 -10.61
N GLY A 177 -13.23 5.01 -10.70
CA GLY A 177 -13.19 3.75 -11.43
C GLY A 177 -13.28 2.53 -10.51
N ILE A 178 -14.13 1.56 -10.83
CA ILE A 178 -14.10 0.22 -10.23
C ILE A 178 -13.82 -0.79 -11.33
N ASN A 179 -12.74 -1.57 -11.18
CA ASN A 179 -12.25 -2.52 -12.19
C ASN A 179 -12.00 -1.85 -13.57
N THR A 180 -11.55 -0.59 -13.54
CA THR A 180 -11.11 0.21 -14.68
C THR A 180 -10.11 1.25 -14.19
N SER A 181 -9.08 1.51 -14.98
CA SER A 181 -8.04 2.53 -14.73
C SER A 181 -8.34 3.87 -15.39
N SER A 182 -9.39 3.94 -16.21
CA SER A 182 -9.73 5.14 -17.00
C SER A 182 -11.24 5.37 -16.96
N PRO A 183 -11.78 5.79 -15.81
CA PRO A 183 -13.16 6.24 -15.73
C PRO A 183 -13.42 7.39 -16.73
N THR A 184 -14.60 7.40 -17.35
CA THR A 184 -15.00 8.46 -18.31
C THR A 184 -16.17 9.30 -17.80
N GLU A 185 -16.73 8.89 -16.66
CA GLU A 185 -17.85 9.49 -15.96
C GLU A 185 -17.54 9.49 -14.47
N ALA A 186 -18.29 10.28 -13.69
CA ALA A 186 -18.10 10.42 -12.24
C ALA A 186 -17.98 9.07 -11.50
N LEU A 187 -18.69 8.03 -11.96
CA LEU A 187 -18.48 6.64 -11.54
C LEU A 187 -18.52 5.72 -12.78
N THR A 188 -17.43 5.02 -13.04
CA THR A 188 -17.35 3.98 -14.07
C THR A 188 -17.07 2.62 -13.42
N VAL A 189 -17.92 1.62 -13.69
CA VAL A 189 -17.75 0.25 -13.20
C VAL A 189 -17.55 -0.70 -14.36
N GLY A 190 -16.36 -1.29 -14.46
CA GLY A 190 -16.06 -2.36 -15.42
C GLY A 190 -16.63 -3.70 -14.95
N GLY A 191 -17.91 -3.96 -15.19
CA GLY A 191 -18.55 -5.22 -14.82
C GLY A 191 -20.03 -5.08 -14.43
N VAL A 192 -20.54 -6.08 -13.70
CA VAL A 192 -21.92 -6.10 -13.19
C VAL A 192 -21.96 -5.50 -11.78
N ILE A 193 -22.96 -4.65 -11.52
CA ILE A 193 -23.23 -4.10 -10.18
C ILE A 193 -24.35 -4.92 -9.53
N GLU A 194 -24.10 -5.48 -8.34
CA GLU A 194 -25.10 -6.15 -7.51
C GLU A 194 -25.50 -5.26 -6.32
N THR A 195 -26.80 -5.03 -6.12
CA THR A 195 -27.34 -4.39 -4.92
C THR A 195 -28.04 -5.42 -4.04
N LYS A 196 -27.53 -5.66 -2.82
CA LYS A 196 -28.16 -6.56 -1.84
C LYS A 196 -28.97 -5.79 -0.82
N ALA A 197 -30.02 -6.44 -0.29
CA ALA A 197 -30.78 -5.92 0.85
C ALA A 197 -29.88 -5.81 2.10
N GLY A 198 -29.74 -4.60 2.63
CA GLY A 198 -29.08 -4.35 3.92
C GLY A 198 -29.97 -4.71 5.12
N PRO A 199 -29.41 -4.66 6.35
CA PRO A 199 -30.19 -4.82 7.57
C PRO A 199 -31.31 -3.78 7.63
N GLY A 200 -32.57 -4.23 7.60
CA GLY A 200 -33.75 -3.33 7.53
C GLY A 200 -34.51 -3.32 6.20
N GLY A 201 -34.13 -4.14 5.22
CA GLY A 201 -35.01 -4.58 4.12
C GLY A 201 -35.23 -3.61 2.96
N THR A 202 -34.66 -2.39 2.98
CA THR A 202 -34.71 -1.47 1.84
C THR A 202 -33.32 -1.30 1.25
N SER A 203 -33.13 -1.64 -0.03
CA SER A 203 -31.88 -1.40 -0.76
C SER A 203 -32.16 -1.23 -2.25
N GLY A 204 -31.34 -0.42 -2.92
CA GLY A 204 -31.56 -0.04 -4.31
C GLY A 204 -30.65 1.11 -4.73
N ILE A 205 -30.89 1.62 -5.94
CA ILE A 205 -30.15 2.77 -6.49
C ILE A 205 -30.99 4.02 -6.28
N LYS A 206 -30.44 5.03 -5.60
CA LYS A 206 -31.11 6.33 -5.40
C LYS A 206 -30.80 7.27 -6.57
N PHE A 207 -31.82 7.86 -7.16
CA PHE A 207 -31.69 8.86 -8.21
C PHE A 207 -31.70 10.29 -7.65
N ALA A 208 -31.31 11.25 -8.49
CA ALA A 208 -31.24 12.66 -8.12
C ALA A 208 -32.61 13.28 -7.79
N ASP A 209 -33.70 12.70 -8.28
CA ASP A 209 -35.08 13.09 -7.93
C ASP A 209 -35.52 12.59 -6.54
N GLY A 210 -34.64 11.86 -5.84
CA GLY A 210 -34.87 11.31 -4.52
C GLY A 210 -35.52 9.93 -4.51
N THR A 211 -35.98 9.41 -5.64
CA THR A 211 -36.56 8.07 -5.75
C THR A 211 -35.48 6.99 -5.60
N VAL A 212 -35.88 5.82 -5.10
CA VAL A 212 -34.99 4.66 -4.96
C VAL A 212 -35.55 3.52 -5.80
N GLN A 213 -34.77 3.07 -6.78
CA GLN A 213 -35.09 1.86 -7.53
C GLN A 213 -34.68 0.63 -6.72
N THR A 214 -35.65 -0.01 -6.09
CA THR A 214 -35.48 -1.26 -5.32
C THR A 214 -35.78 -2.51 -6.16
N THR A 215 -36.46 -2.35 -7.29
CA THR A 215 -36.83 -3.41 -8.23
C THR A 215 -36.72 -2.90 -9.67
N ALA A 216 -36.74 -3.80 -10.66
CA ALA A 216 -36.89 -3.40 -12.06
C ALA A 216 -38.16 -2.55 -12.22
N ALA A 217 -38.08 -1.46 -12.98
CA ALA A 217 -39.22 -0.56 -13.17
C ALA A 217 -40.43 -1.36 -13.67
N PRO A 218 -41.57 -1.34 -12.96
CA PRO A 218 -42.78 -1.96 -13.49
C PRO A 218 -43.20 -1.22 -14.76
N TRP A 219 -43.87 -1.93 -15.67
CA TRP A 219 -44.60 -1.28 -16.75
C TRP A 219 -45.50 -0.19 -16.15
N PRO A 220 -45.68 0.97 -16.82
CA PRO A 220 -46.57 2.01 -16.30
C PRO A 220 -47.99 1.47 -16.08
N ALA A 221 -48.85 2.19 -15.39
CA ALA A 221 -50.23 1.75 -15.23
C ALA A 221 -50.96 1.76 -16.59
N GLY A 222 -51.54 0.62 -16.97
CA GLY A 222 -52.25 0.48 -18.24
C GLY A 222 -52.41 -0.98 -18.65
N ASN A 223 -53.23 -1.21 -19.67
CA ASN A 223 -53.32 -2.51 -20.33
C ASN A 223 -52.32 -2.51 -21.48
N TYR A 224 -51.33 -3.39 -21.41
CA TYR A 224 -50.33 -3.54 -22.47
C TYR A 224 -50.52 -4.88 -23.12
N CYS A 225 -50.65 -4.89 -24.44
CA CYS A 225 -50.57 -6.10 -25.24
C CYS A 225 -49.36 -6.02 -26.15
N ILE A 226 -48.49 -7.02 -26.12
CA ILE A 226 -47.43 -7.20 -27.09
C ILE A 226 -47.81 -8.33 -28.05
N LEU A 227 -47.60 -8.10 -29.34
CA LEU A 227 -47.76 -9.11 -30.37
C LEU A 227 -46.38 -9.69 -30.71
N ARG A 228 -46.24 -11.01 -30.66
CA ARG A 228 -45.01 -11.71 -31.04
C ARG A 228 -45.27 -12.83 -32.01
N ALA A 229 -44.37 -13.00 -32.97
CA ALA A 229 -44.38 -14.14 -33.88
C ALA A 229 -43.86 -15.38 -33.14
N GLY A 230 -44.77 -16.23 -32.64
CA GLY A 230 -44.44 -17.44 -31.88
C GLY A 230 -43.83 -17.22 -30.48
N GLY A 231 -43.52 -18.33 -29.77
CA GLY A 231 -42.86 -18.35 -28.45
C GLY A 231 -43.81 -18.50 -27.23
N ALA A 232 -43.31 -18.21 -26.02
CA ALA A 232 -44.10 -18.05 -24.78
C ALA A 232 -44.14 -16.57 -24.34
N CYS A 233 -45.14 -16.11 -23.59
CA CYS A 233 -45.25 -14.71 -23.13
C CYS A 233 -44.15 -14.32 -22.14
N PRO A 234 -43.74 -13.03 -22.07
CA PRO A 234 -42.79 -12.60 -21.04
C PRO A 234 -43.43 -12.77 -19.66
N ALA A 235 -42.58 -12.92 -18.65
CA ALA A 235 -43.04 -13.02 -17.27
C ALA A 235 -44.00 -11.86 -16.92
N GLY A 236 -45.18 -12.20 -16.40
CA GLY A 236 -46.20 -11.24 -16.01
C GLY A 236 -47.26 -10.90 -17.06
N PHE A 237 -47.18 -11.46 -18.27
CA PHE A 237 -48.24 -11.33 -19.28
C PHE A 237 -48.96 -12.66 -19.49
N THR A 238 -50.26 -12.58 -19.78
CA THR A 238 -51.09 -13.74 -20.15
C THR A 238 -51.23 -13.82 -21.66
N GLY A 239 -51.02 -15.02 -22.22
CA GLY A 239 -51.00 -15.24 -23.66
C GLY A 239 -52.31 -15.80 -24.20
N ASN A 240 -52.77 -15.25 -25.32
CA ASN A 240 -53.74 -15.89 -26.21
C ASN A 240 -53.17 -15.91 -27.64
N SER A 241 -53.59 -16.89 -28.44
CA SER A 241 -53.25 -16.91 -29.86
C SER A 241 -54.17 -15.95 -30.63
N LEU A 242 -53.57 -15.08 -31.43
CA LEU A 242 -54.26 -14.26 -32.42
C LEU A 242 -53.91 -14.80 -33.81
N GLY A 243 -54.87 -15.49 -34.44
CA GLY A 243 -54.75 -15.88 -35.83
C GLY A 243 -55.11 -14.70 -36.73
N LEU A 244 -54.12 -14.13 -37.42
CA LEU A 244 -54.39 -13.15 -38.47
C LEU A 244 -54.53 -13.87 -39.81
N TYR A 245 -55.72 -13.76 -40.39
CA TYR A 245 -55.99 -14.23 -41.73
C TYR A 245 -55.47 -13.19 -42.72
N VAL A 246 -54.31 -13.44 -43.30
CA VAL A 246 -53.80 -12.61 -44.39
C VAL A 246 -54.42 -13.16 -45.67
N GLY A 247 -55.40 -12.42 -46.20
CA GLY A 247 -56.05 -12.78 -47.47
C GLY A 247 -55.05 -12.82 -48.64
N SER A 248 -55.49 -13.36 -49.77
CA SER A 248 -54.70 -13.58 -50.99
C SER A 248 -54.08 -12.34 -51.64
N HIS A 249 -54.22 -11.16 -51.04
CA HIS A 249 -53.71 -9.86 -51.48
C HIS A 249 -52.71 -9.23 -50.50
N ALA A 250 -52.18 -10.00 -49.54
CA ALA A 250 -51.03 -9.56 -48.77
C ALA A 250 -49.86 -9.37 -49.75
N HIS A 251 -49.59 -8.12 -50.11
CA HIS A 251 -48.48 -7.77 -50.99
C HIS A 251 -47.20 -8.26 -50.33
N ASP A 252 -46.66 -9.29 -50.96
CA ASP A 252 -45.50 -10.03 -50.57
C ASP A 252 -44.28 -9.09 -50.47
N MET A 253 -43.78 -8.86 -49.25
CA MET A 253 -42.42 -8.37 -49.05
C MET A 253 -41.41 -9.53 -48.91
N CYS A 254 -41.80 -10.79 -49.19
CA CYS A 254 -40.84 -11.89 -49.36
C CYS A 254 -40.10 -11.80 -50.71
N ALA A 255 -39.73 -10.59 -51.14
CA ALA A 255 -38.75 -10.41 -52.19
C ALA A 255 -37.43 -11.02 -51.70
N VAL A 256 -37.17 -12.20 -52.23
CA VAL A 256 -35.96 -13.03 -52.13
C VAL A 256 -34.72 -12.15 -52.02
N GLY A 257 -34.15 -11.99 -50.82
CA GLY A 257 -32.88 -11.25 -50.71
C GLY A 257 -32.35 -10.98 -49.31
N ASN A 258 -33.20 -10.78 -48.30
CA ASN A 258 -32.72 -10.36 -46.98
C ASN A 258 -33.38 -11.17 -45.86
N ARG A 259 -32.95 -12.42 -45.69
CA ARG A 259 -33.37 -13.27 -44.57
C ARG A 259 -32.55 -12.91 -43.34
N VAL A 260 -33.17 -12.28 -42.34
CA VAL A 260 -32.59 -12.15 -41.00
C VAL A 260 -33.06 -13.33 -40.16
N ALA A 261 -32.16 -13.98 -39.44
CA ALA A 261 -32.52 -15.08 -38.54
C ALA A 261 -33.50 -14.58 -37.46
N GLY A 262 -34.68 -15.21 -37.38
CA GLY A 262 -35.78 -14.80 -36.50
C GLY A 262 -37.02 -14.27 -37.24
N ASP A 263 -36.93 -14.08 -38.56
CA ASP A 263 -38.09 -13.70 -39.35
C ASP A 263 -39.07 -14.87 -39.51
N SER A 264 -40.35 -14.57 -39.39
CA SER A 264 -41.47 -15.53 -39.47
C SER A 264 -41.28 -16.40 -40.71
N THR A 265 -41.07 -17.71 -40.56
CA THR A 265 -40.94 -18.61 -41.70
C THR A 265 -42.21 -18.58 -42.52
N CYS A 266 -42.26 -17.74 -43.57
CA CYS A 266 -43.36 -17.70 -44.52
C CYS A 266 -43.19 -18.87 -45.49
N VAL A 267 -43.60 -20.06 -45.08
CA VAL A 267 -43.81 -21.19 -46.00
C VAL A 267 -45.25 -21.08 -46.49
N LEU A 268 -45.46 -20.25 -47.53
CA LEU A 268 -46.75 -20.18 -48.22
C LEU A 268 -46.84 -21.30 -49.24
N ALA A 269 -47.15 -22.51 -48.78
CA ALA A 269 -47.47 -23.65 -49.66
C ALA A 269 -48.97 -23.73 -50.01
N SER A 270 -49.80 -22.76 -49.62
CA SER A 270 -51.24 -22.75 -49.92
C SER A 270 -51.82 -21.33 -49.99
N PRO A 271 -52.94 -21.10 -50.73
CA PRO A 271 -53.57 -19.79 -50.90
C PRO A 271 -54.23 -19.21 -49.63
N MET A 272 -54.04 -19.84 -48.47
CA MET A 272 -54.52 -19.39 -47.17
C MET A 272 -53.40 -19.62 -46.15
N ALA A 273 -52.67 -18.57 -45.76
CA ALA A 273 -51.72 -18.66 -44.66
C ALA A 273 -52.16 -17.82 -43.48
N THR A 274 -52.11 -18.44 -42.32
CA THR A 274 -52.39 -17.82 -41.04
C THR A 274 -51.06 -17.38 -40.42
N LEU A 275 -50.92 -16.08 -40.17
CA LEU A 275 -49.88 -15.59 -39.29
C LEU A 275 -50.35 -15.81 -37.85
N ASN A 276 -49.73 -16.78 -37.17
CA ASN A 276 -50.00 -17.05 -35.77
C ASN A 276 -49.16 -16.10 -34.92
N LEU A 277 -49.80 -15.03 -34.43
CA LEU A 277 -49.22 -14.16 -33.42
C LEU A 277 -49.65 -14.64 -32.04
N MET A 278 -48.77 -14.51 -31.08
CA MET A 278 -49.15 -14.61 -29.69
C MET A 278 -49.38 -13.20 -29.15
N ALA A 279 -50.61 -12.94 -28.72
CA ALA A 279 -51.00 -11.73 -28.03
C ALA A 279 -50.78 -11.94 -26.53
N CYS A 280 -49.77 -11.28 -25.99
CA CYS A 280 -49.46 -11.31 -24.57
C CYS A 280 -49.96 -10.02 -23.93
N CYS A 281 -50.97 -10.09 -23.07
CA CYS A 281 -51.58 -8.93 -22.42
C CYS A 281 -51.38 -8.95 -20.89
N LYS A 282 -51.17 -7.77 -20.31
CA LYS A 282 -51.08 -7.50 -18.86
C LYS A 282 -51.88 -6.25 -18.52
#